data_AF-A0A4V1QAV2-F1
#
_entry.id   AF-A0A4V1QAV2-F1
#
_cell.length_a   1.000
_cell.length_b   1.000
_cell.length_c   1.000
_cell.angle_alpha   90.00
_cell.angle_beta   90.00
_cell.angle_gamma   90.00
#
_symmetry.space_group_name_H-M   'P 1'
#
loop_
_entity.id
_entity.type
_entity.pdbx_description
1 polymer ?
#
loop_
_entity_poly.entity_id
_entity_poly.type
_entity_poly.pdbx_seq_one_letter_code
_entity_poly.pdbx_strand_id
1 'polypeptide(L)'
;MLSYRHAFHAGNHADVLKHAVLVQMLDYLTQKDKPFWYIDTHAGAGLYALDHEWAQKKAEFDTGIGPLWRAAESGETLPPLLDAYLDQVRELN
;
A
#
# COMPACT_ATOMS: atom_id res chain seq x y z
N MET A 1 7.57 -2.91 -25.45
CA MET A 1 6.69 -4.05 -25.11
C MET A 1 6.49 -4.00 -23.60
N LEU A 2 5.30 -3.59 -23.14
CA LEU A 2 5.01 -3.44 -21.70
C LEU A 2 4.68 -4.82 -21.12
N SER A 3 5.71 -5.54 -20.65
CA SER A 3 5.60 -6.85 -20.02
C SER A 3 5.35 -6.78 -18.51
N TYR A 4 5.58 -5.62 -17.88
CA TYR A 4 5.35 -5.44 -16.45
C TYR A 4 3.87 -5.18 -16.15
N ARG A 5 3.32 -5.94 -15.20
CA ARG A 5 2.02 -5.65 -14.57
C ARG A 5 2.21 -5.64 -13.06
N HIS A 6 1.85 -4.53 -12.45
CA HIS A 6 1.98 -4.38 -11.00
C HIS A 6 1.06 -5.34 -10.23
N ALA A 7 -0.03 -5.82 -10.84
CA ALA A 7 -0.91 -6.82 -10.24
C ALA A 7 -0.22 -8.12 -9.82
N PHE A 8 0.91 -8.51 -10.44
CA PHE A 8 1.70 -9.67 -9.99
C PHE A 8 2.46 -9.42 -8.67
N HIS A 9 2.57 -8.17 -8.26
CA HIS A 9 3.45 -7.68 -7.19
C HIS A 9 2.69 -6.89 -6.11
N ALA A 10 1.40 -6.64 -6.34
CA ALA A 10 0.60 -5.77 -5.49
C ALA A 10 0.62 -6.25 -4.04
N GLY A 11 0.94 -5.34 -3.13
CA GLY A 11 0.98 -5.62 -1.69
C GLY A 11 2.24 -6.34 -1.22
N ASN A 12 3.26 -6.48 -2.05
CA ASN A 12 4.55 -7.03 -1.62
C ASN A 12 5.29 -6.08 -0.65
N HIS A 13 6.43 -6.52 -0.11
CA HIS A 13 7.22 -5.73 0.84
C HIS A 13 7.69 -4.36 0.28
N ALA A 14 7.87 -4.24 -1.04
CA ALA A 14 8.27 -2.98 -1.67
C ALA A 14 7.10 -1.98 -1.69
N ASP A 15 5.89 -2.45 -1.96
CA ASP A 15 4.68 -1.64 -1.85
C ASP A 15 4.42 -1.20 -0.41
N VAL A 16 4.64 -2.08 0.57
CA VAL A 16 4.52 -1.72 1.99
C VAL A 16 5.45 -0.56 2.33
N LEU A 17 6.74 -0.65 2.00
CA LEU A 17 7.70 0.43 2.26
C LEU A 17 7.30 1.72 1.54
N LYS A 18 7.00 1.63 0.24
CA LYS A 18 6.66 2.77 -0.61
C LYS A 18 5.42 3.52 -0.09
N HIS A 19 4.35 2.79 0.20
CA HIS A 19 3.07 3.39 0.60
C HIS A 19 3.09 3.87 2.05
N ALA A 20 3.78 3.16 2.96
CA ALA A 20 3.96 3.65 4.33
C ALA A 20 4.69 5.00 4.35
N VAL A 21 5.75 5.17 3.54
CA VAL A 21 6.44 6.46 3.40
C VAL A 21 5.54 7.51 2.74
N LEU A 22 4.82 7.14 1.67
CA LEU A 22 3.94 8.06 0.95
C LEU A 22 2.86 8.66 1.87
N VAL A 23 2.19 7.83 2.67
CA VAL A 23 1.14 8.30 3.59
C VAL A 23 1.70 9.32 4.57
N GLN A 24 2.84 9.03 5.20
CA GLN A 24 3.49 9.99 6.12
C GLN A 24 3.91 11.30 5.42
N MET A 25 4.38 11.21 4.17
CA MET A 25 4.71 12.41 3.40
C MET A 25 3.48 13.27 3.12
N LEU A 26 2.35 12.65 2.77
CA LEU A 26 1.09 13.36 2.53
C LEU A 26 0.54 13.97 3.83
N ASP A 27 0.57 13.22 4.93
CA ASP A 27 0.19 13.72 6.26
C ASP A 27 1.04 14.91 6.70
N TYR A 28 2.34 14.89 6.41
CA TYR A 28 3.22 16.02 6.68
C TYR A 28 2.92 17.24 5.80
N LEU A 29 2.75 17.04 4.49
CA LEU A 29 2.52 18.13 3.53
C LEU A 29 1.17 18.84 3.77
N THR A 30 0.18 18.14 4.29
CA THR A 30 -1.15 18.67 4.61
C THR A 30 -1.19 19.49 5.90
N GLN A 31 -0.14 19.49 6.73
CA GLN A 31 -0.09 20.34 7.95
C GLN A 31 -0.13 21.83 7.65
N LYS A 32 0.27 22.23 6.44
CA LYS A 32 0.20 23.61 5.98
C LYS A 32 -1.12 23.82 5.24
N ASP A 33 -1.86 24.84 5.64
CA ASP A 33 -3.06 25.30 4.93
C ASP A 33 -2.71 26.04 3.62
N LYS A 34 -2.10 25.29 2.69
CA LYS A 34 -1.82 25.70 1.31
C LYS A 34 -1.93 24.47 0.41
N PRO A 35 -2.55 24.60 -0.78
CA PRO A 35 -2.66 23.48 -1.70
C PRO A 35 -1.28 23.05 -2.23
N PHE A 36 -1.15 21.77 -2.57
CA PHE A 36 0.00 21.21 -3.27
C PHE A 36 -0.46 20.29 -4.41
N TRP A 37 0.46 19.97 -5.33
CA TRP A 37 0.20 19.03 -6.42
C TRP A 37 0.80 17.67 -6.08
N TYR A 38 0.02 16.61 -6.29
CA TYR A 38 0.50 15.25 -6.26
C TYR A 38 0.63 14.74 -7.70
N ILE A 39 1.85 14.38 -8.11
CA ILE A 39 2.15 13.92 -9.46
C ILE A 39 2.75 12.51 -9.35
N ASP A 40 1.99 11.52 -9.80
CA ASP A 40 2.46 10.14 -9.92
C ASP A 40 2.77 9.81 -11.37
N THR A 41 4.06 9.64 -11.67
CA THR A 41 4.54 9.37 -13.03
C THR A 41 4.21 7.96 -13.52
N HIS A 42 3.93 7.02 -12.61
CA HIS A 42 3.72 5.60 -12.90
C HIS A 42 2.60 5.02 -12.02
N ALA A 43 1.44 5.66 -12.01
CA ALA A 43 0.32 5.38 -11.09
C ALA A 43 -0.30 3.97 -11.18
N GLY A 44 -0.04 3.24 -12.26
CA GLY A 44 -0.62 1.92 -12.47
C GLY A 44 -2.16 1.95 -12.57
N ALA A 45 -2.82 0.93 -12.03
CA ALA A 45 -4.27 0.76 -12.11
C ALA A 45 -5.05 1.38 -10.93
N GLY A 46 -4.36 1.95 -9.93
CA GLY A 46 -4.98 2.43 -8.69
C GLY A 46 -5.25 1.31 -7.68
N LEU A 47 -6.18 0.41 -7.98
CA LEU A 47 -6.56 -0.71 -7.10
C LEU A 47 -6.22 -2.07 -7.72
N TYR A 48 -5.87 -3.04 -6.87
CA TYR A 48 -5.52 -4.39 -7.28
C TYR A 48 -6.22 -5.41 -6.37
N ALA A 49 -7.08 -6.23 -6.95
CA ALA A 49 -7.74 -7.31 -6.23
C ALA A 49 -6.73 -8.44 -5.97
N LEU A 50 -6.47 -8.75 -4.70
CA LEU A 50 -5.47 -9.76 -4.32
C LEU A 50 -5.95 -11.19 -4.58
N ASP A 51 -7.25 -11.41 -4.72
CA ASP A 51 -7.87 -12.68 -5.12
C ASP A 51 -7.86 -12.91 -6.64
N HIS A 52 -7.43 -11.93 -7.45
CA HIS A 52 -7.33 -12.06 -8.89
C HIS A 52 -6.17 -12.99 -9.31
N GLU A 53 -6.33 -13.69 -10.45
CA GLU A 53 -5.35 -14.65 -10.97
C GLU A 53 -3.92 -14.11 -11.09
N TRP A 54 -3.77 -12.82 -11.38
CA TRP A 54 -2.45 -12.18 -11.48
C TRP A 54 -1.76 -12.05 -10.12
N ALA A 55 -2.47 -11.60 -9.09
CA ALA A 55 -1.91 -11.51 -7.74
C ALA A 55 -1.60 -12.91 -7.20
N GLN A 56 -2.52 -13.86 -7.38
CA GLN A 56 -2.38 -15.25 -6.93
C GLN A 56 -1.21 -15.99 -7.61
N LYS A 57 -0.82 -15.61 -8.83
CA LYS A 57 0.27 -16.26 -9.55
C LYS A 57 1.62 -16.20 -8.82
N LYS A 58 1.87 -15.11 -8.08
CA LYS A 58 3.09 -14.95 -7.28
C LYS A 58 2.82 -14.85 -5.79
N ALA A 59 1.63 -14.39 -5.41
CA ALA A 59 1.20 -14.17 -4.04
C ALA A 59 2.22 -13.38 -3.19
N GLU A 60 2.90 -12.39 -3.79
CA GLU A 60 3.94 -11.63 -3.08
C GLU A 60 3.37 -10.82 -1.89
N PHE A 61 2.05 -10.59 -1.85
CA PHE A 61 1.36 -10.00 -0.70
C PHE A 61 1.45 -10.86 0.57
N ASP A 62 1.64 -12.18 0.46
CA ASP A 62 1.71 -13.09 1.62
C ASP A 62 2.92 -12.81 2.52
N THR A 63 3.99 -12.26 1.95
CA THR A 63 5.20 -11.83 2.67
C THR A 63 5.34 -10.30 2.74
N GLY A 64 4.35 -9.57 2.25
CA GLY A 64 4.27 -8.11 2.30
C GLY A 64 3.19 -7.63 3.25
N ILE A 65 2.05 -7.19 2.73
CA ILE A 65 0.95 -6.63 3.52
C ILE A 65 0.23 -7.69 4.38
N GLY A 66 0.19 -8.96 3.96
CA GLY A 66 -0.58 -10.01 4.63
C GLY A 66 -0.27 -10.21 6.12
N PRO A 67 1.01 -10.35 6.53
CA PRO A 67 1.37 -10.47 7.95
C PRO A 67 1.03 -9.22 8.76
N LEU A 68 1.19 -8.02 8.18
CA LEU A 68 0.87 -6.75 8.85
C LEU A 68 -0.64 -6.60 9.05
N TRP A 69 -1.42 -6.99 8.05
CA TRP A 69 -2.89 -7.01 8.14
C TRP A 69 -3.37 -7.91 9.28
N ARG A 70 -2.87 -9.15 9.33
CA ARG A 70 -3.23 -10.12 10.39
C ARG A 70 -2.79 -9.66 11.78
N ALA A 71 -1.61 -9.06 11.90
CA ALA A 71 -1.14 -8.48 13.15
C ALA A 71 -2.04 -7.32 13.61
N ALA A 72 -2.45 -6.45 12.70
CA ALA A 72 -3.37 -5.37 13.03
C ALA A 72 -4.76 -5.89 13.43
N GLU A 73 -5.30 -6.90 12.73
CA GLU A 73 -6.58 -7.53 13.07
C GLU A 73 -6.55 -8.24 14.43
N SER A 74 -5.41 -8.81 14.82
CA SER A 74 -5.24 -9.47 16.13
C SER A 74 -5.06 -8.48 17.28
N GLY A 75 -4.98 -7.18 16.99
CA GLY A 75 -4.77 -6.12 17.98
C GLY A 75 -3.30 -5.96 18.41
N GLU A 76 -2.36 -6.51 17.64
CA GLU A 76 -0.93 -6.30 17.88
C GLU A 76 -0.55 -4.84 17.66
N THR A 77 0.28 -4.28 18.55
CA THR A 77 0.82 -2.92 18.37
C THR A 77 1.91 -2.95 17.32
N LEU A 78 1.64 -2.32 16.18
CA LEU A 78 2.62 -2.10 15.11
C LEU A 78 3.33 -0.75 15.28
N PRO A 79 4.48 -0.53 14.61
CA PRO A 79 5.14 0.76 14.60
C PRO A 79 4.20 1.88 14.09
N PRO A 80 4.20 3.08 14.71
CA PRO A 80 3.27 4.16 14.33
C PRO A 80 3.30 4.58 12.86
N LEU A 81 4.45 4.35 12.19
CA LEU A 81 4.62 4.55 10.75
C LEU A 81 3.56 3.79 9.91
N LEU A 82 3.12 2.62 10.39
CA LEU A 82 2.23 1.72 9.67
C LEU A 82 0.75 1.99 9.93
N ASP A 83 0.39 2.68 11.02
CA ASP A 83 -1.00 2.84 11.43
C ASP A 83 -1.82 3.56 10.36
N ALA A 84 -1.39 4.76 9.96
CA ALA A 84 -2.09 5.54 8.92
C ALA A 84 -2.12 4.80 7.57
N TYR A 85 -1.06 4.05 7.23
CA TYR A 85 -1.05 3.24 6.01
C TYR A 85 -2.07 2.10 6.08
N LEU A 86 -2.14 1.38 7.20
CA LEU A 86 -3.11 0.29 7.39
C LEU A 86 -4.54 0.79 7.47
N ASP A 87 -4.77 2.00 7.98
CA ASP A 87 -6.08 2.65 7.93
C ASP A 87 -6.52 2.88 6.47
N GLN A 88 -5.63 3.38 5.61
CA GLN A 88 -5.92 3.54 4.17
C GLN A 88 -6.19 2.20 3.46
N VAL A 89 -5.48 1.13 3.84
CA VAL A 89 -5.77 -0.22 3.30
C VAL A 89 -7.12 -0.72 3.83
N ARG A 90 -7.48 -0.46 5.09
CA ARG A 90 -8.77 -0.85 5.67
C ARG A 90 -9.97 -0.17 5.01
N GLU A 91 -9.84 1.07 4.56
CA GLU A 91 -10.94 1.76 3.86
C GLU A 91 -11.35 1.07 2.55
N LEU A 92 -10.52 0.16 2.03
CA LEU A 92 -10.71 -0.51 0.75
C LEU A 92 -11.05 -2.01 0.88
N ASN A 93 -11.22 -2.54 2.09
CA ASN A 93 -11.48 -3.96 2.39
C ASN A 93 -12.65 -4.14 3.37
#